data_AF-A0A4Q8UPN6-F1
#
_entry.id   AF-A0A4Q8UPN6-F1
#
_cell.length_a   1.000
_cell.length_b   1.000
_cell.length_c   1.000
_cell.angle_alpha   90.00
_cell.angle_beta   90.00
_cell.angle_gamma   90.00
#
_symmetry.space_group_name_H-M   'P 1'
#
loop_
_entity.id
_entity.type
_entity.pdbx_description
1 polymer ?
#
loop_
_entity_poly.entity_id
_entity_poly.type
_entity_poly.pdbx_seq_one_letter_code
_entity_poly.pdbx_strand_id
1 'polypeptide(L)'
;MAVQPLRAGRRRRFEPIDQETLRHELALNRQQVAQADSSVRGALRLRNDSVAQALADGIPVARIADAAGVSKLEVRRRIGAGYTELQPAGWPAETHLDAIRGRTQALAAAVGHKSALEVRRRSLTVMALKTDQLDLFEVASLAAVPPERIRSEMRGITLRSVRLAN
;
A
#
# COMPACT_ATOMS: atom_id res chain seq x y z
N MET A 1 -40.10 29.24 22.65
CA MET A 1 -39.01 28.28 22.34
C MET A 1 -38.55 28.53 20.92
N ALA A 2 -37.39 29.16 20.73
CA ALA A 2 -36.87 29.50 19.42
C ALA A 2 -36.11 28.31 18.81
N VAL A 3 -36.56 27.85 17.64
CA VAL A 3 -35.91 26.82 16.85
C VAL A 3 -34.61 27.39 16.28
N GLN A 4 -33.46 26.92 16.75
CA GLN A 4 -32.16 27.23 16.14
C GLN A 4 -32.08 26.56 14.77
N PRO A 5 -31.83 27.31 13.68
CA PRO A 5 -31.61 26.69 12.38
C PRO A 5 -30.28 25.94 12.38
N LEU A 6 -30.32 24.71 11.85
CA LEU A 6 -29.18 23.85 11.60
C LEU A 6 -28.11 24.60 10.81
N ARG A 7 -26.95 24.84 11.42
CA ARG A 7 -25.78 25.42 10.74
C ARG A 7 -25.38 24.52 9.58
N ALA A 8 -25.51 25.04 8.36
CA ALA A 8 -25.00 24.41 7.15
C ALA A 8 -23.54 23.98 7.37
N GLY A 9 -23.26 22.69 7.15
CA GLY A 9 -21.94 22.12 7.38
C GLY A 9 -20.88 22.94 6.64
N ARG A 10 -19.89 23.45 7.39
CA ARG A 10 -18.70 24.09 6.83
C ARG A 10 -18.12 23.14 5.79
N ARG A 11 -18.30 23.44 4.51
CA ARG A 11 -17.45 22.94 3.45
C ARG A 11 -16.04 23.32 3.89
N ARG A 12 -15.24 22.34 4.33
CA ARG A 12 -13.80 22.56 4.53
C ARG A 12 -13.30 23.02 3.17
N ARG A 13 -13.10 24.32 3.00
CA ARG A 13 -12.39 24.85 1.83
C ARG A 13 -11.03 24.18 1.89
N PHE A 14 -10.68 23.46 0.83
CA PHE A 14 -9.29 23.11 0.62
C PHE A 14 -8.54 24.45 0.65
N GLU A 15 -7.60 24.63 1.56
CA GLU A 15 -6.69 25.76 1.45
C GLU A 15 -5.94 25.56 0.14
N PRO A 16 -6.01 26.52 -0.79
CA PRO A 16 -5.36 26.38 -2.08
C PRO A 16 -3.86 26.37 -1.85
N ILE A 17 -3.28 25.17 -1.93
CA ILE A 17 -1.84 25.00 -2.10
C ILE A 17 -1.49 25.66 -3.43
N ASP A 18 -0.35 26.35 -3.50
CA ASP A 18 0.12 26.93 -4.75
C ASP A 18 0.23 25.86 -5.86
N GLN A 19 -0.09 26.25 -7.10
CA GLN A 19 -0.17 25.33 -8.23
C GLN A 19 1.16 24.59 -8.46
N GLU A 20 2.29 25.29 -8.31
CA GLU A 20 3.61 24.71 -8.48
C GLU A 20 3.96 23.72 -7.36
N THR A 21 3.56 24.07 -6.13
CA THR A 21 3.70 23.16 -4.98
C THR A 21 2.88 21.89 -5.20
N LEU A 22 1.67 21.98 -5.76
CA LEU A 22 0.83 20.83 -6.05
C LEU A 22 1.43 19.92 -7.12
N ARG A 23 2.02 20.49 -8.19
CA ARG A 23 2.76 19.73 -9.20
C ARG A 23 3.94 18.97 -8.57
N HIS A 24 4.72 19.67 -7.76
CA HIS A 24 5.87 19.10 -7.06
C HIS A 24 5.45 17.92 -6.16
N GLU A 25 4.40 18.11 -5.35
CA GLU A 25 3.88 17.07 -4.45
C GLU A 25 3.33 15.85 -5.19
N LEU A 26 2.65 16.03 -6.33
CA LEU A 26 2.18 14.92 -7.16
C LEU A 26 3.35 14.13 -7.76
N ALA A 27 4.37 14.82 -8.29
CA ALA A 27 5.56 14.20 -8.85
C ALA A 27 6.38 13.45 -7.79
N LEU A 28 6.57 14.07 -6.61
CA LEU A 28 7.26 13.46 -5.48
C LEU A 28 6.50 12.22 -4.99
N ASN A 29 5.18 12.31 -4.85
CA ASN A 29 4.36 11.18 -4.42
C ASN A 29 4.41 10.02 -5.42
N ARG A 30 4.43 10.30 -6.73
CA ARG A 30 4.65 9.26 -7.76
C ARG A 30 5.98 8.53 -7.55
N GLN A 31 7.07 9.26 -7.30
CA GLN A 31 8.37 8.65 -7.02
C GLN A 31 8.32 7.77 -5.75
N GLN A 32 7.70 8.26 -4.69
CA GLN A 32 7.54 7.53 -3.44
C GLN A 32 6.71 6.24 -3.63
N VAL A 33 5.62 6.29 -4.40
CA VAL A 33 4.81 5.09 -4.72
C VAL A 33 5.65 4.06 -5.47
N ALA A 34 6.44 4.48 -6.46
CA ALA A 34 7.31 3.58 -7.21
C ALA A 34 8.39 2.94 -6.33
N GLN A 35 8.97 3.70 -5.39
CA GLN A 35 9.89 3.16 -4.38
C GLN A 35 9.19 2.15 -3.47
N ALA A 36 8.00 2.47 -2.96
CA ALA A 36 7.22 1.58 -2.11
C ALA A 36 6.84 0.28 -2.84
N ASP A 37 6.54 0.33 -4.15
CA ASP A 37 6.31 -0.85 -4.98
C ASP A 37 7.56 -1.75 -5.07
N SER A 38 8.74 -1.15 -5.18
CA SER A 38 10.01 -1.89 -5.12
C SER A 38 10.19 -2.55 -3.75
N SER A 39 9.95 -1.80 -2.67
CA SER A 39 10.06 -2.30 -1.29
C SER A 39 9.09 -3.46 -1.01
N VAL A 40 7.85 -3.37 -1.48
CA VAL A 40 6.87 -4.46 -1.35
C VAL A 40 7.35 -5.71 -2.08
N ARG A 41 7.85 -5.58 -3.31
CA ARG A 41 8.39 -6.72 -4.07
C ARG A 41 9.60 -7.34 -3.38
N GLY A 42 10.51 -6.52 -2.86
CA GLY A 42 11.67 -6.98 -2.10
C GLY A 42 11.28 -7.72 -0.80
N ALA A 43 10.36 -7.15 -0.02
CA ALA A 43 9.87 -7.77 1.21
C ALA A 43 9.12 -9.09 0.94
N LEU A 44 8.33 -9.13 -0.13
CA LEU A 44 7.63 -10.35 -0.54
C LEU A 44 8.61 -11.46 -0.91
N ARG A 45 9.65 -11.13 -1.69
CA ARG A 45 10.71 -12.06 -2.04
C ARG A 45 11.40 -12.61 -0.78
N LEU A 46 11.86 -11.74 0.11
CA LEU A 46 12.53 -12.16 1.36
C LEU A 46 11.66 -13.05 2.23
N ARG A 47 10.36 -12.76 2.34
CA ARG A 47 9.41 -13.63 3.05
C ARG A 47 9.32 -15.01 2.41
N ASN A 48 9.18 -15.06 1.09
CA ASN A 48 9.08 -16.32 0.35
C ASN A 48 10.37 -17.14 0.47
N ASP A 49 11.54 -16.49 0.40
CA ASP A 49 12.84 -17.15 0.58
C ASP A 49 12.98 -17.76 1.99
N SER A 50 12.53 -17.05 3.05
CA SER A 50 12.53 -17.59 4.41
C SER A 50 11.57 -18.77 4.59
N VAL A 51 10.39 -18.72 3.96
CA VAL A 51 9.44 -19.84 3.96
C VAL A 51 10.00 -21.04 3.22
N ALA A 52 10.66 -20.82 2.09
CA ALA A 52 11.29 -21.87 1.32
C ALA A 52 12.43 -22.56 2.09
N GLN A 53 13.28 -21.78 2.75
CA GLN A 53 14.33 -22.35 3.59
C GLN A 53 13.74 -23.19 4.73
N ALA A 54 12.67 -22.72 5.37
CA ALA A 54 11.97 -23.48 6.41
C ALA A 54 11.40 -24.82 5.87
N LEU A 55 10.93 -24.85 4.62
CA LEU A 55 10.48 -26.09 3.98
C LEU A 55 11.66 -27.05 3.70
N ALA A 56 12.80 -26.52 3.24
CA ALA A 56 14.02 -27.30 2.99
C ALA A 56 14.58 -27.92 4.29
N ASP A 57 14.49 -27.18 5.40
CA ASP A 57 14.89 -27.63 6.74
C ASP A 57 13.83 -28.53 7.42
N GLY A 58 12.78 -28.92 6.69
CA GLY A 58 11.79 -29.92 7.13
C GLY A 58 10.75 -29.41 8.13
N ILE A 59 10.56 -28.10 8.26
CA ILE A 59 9.60 -27.53 9.20
C ILE A 59 8.16 -27.84 8.72
N PRO A 60 7.26 -28.28 9.62
CA PRO A 60 5.89 -28.60 9.23
C PRO A 60 5.16 -27.41 8.58
N VAL A 61 4.54 -27.66 7.42
CA VAL A 61 3.77 -26.66 6.64
C VAL A 61 2.74 -25.93 7.50
N ALA A 62 2.12 -26.59 8.48
CA ALA A 62 1.18 -25.96 9.38
C ALA A 62 1.82 -24.83 10.20
N ARG A 63 3.00 -25.09 10.79
CA ARG A 63 3.72 -24.09 11.60
C ARG A 63 4.19 -22.91 10.74
N ILE A 64 4.65 -23.20 9.53
CA ILE A 64 5.05 -22.18 8.55
C ILE A 64 3.85 -21.31 8.15
N ALA A 65 2.70 -21.93 7.84
CA ALA A 65 1.47 -21.24 7.46
C ALA A 65 1.01 -20.30 8.58
N ASP A 66 1.03 -20.78 9.83
CA ASP A 66 0.66 -19.99 11.01
C ASP A 66 1.63 -18.81 11.21
N ALA A 67 2.95 -19.03 11.08
CA ALA A 67 3.96 -17.97 11.23
C ALA A 67 3.90 -16.93 10.10
N ALA A 68 3.57 -17.33 8.89
CA ALA A 68 3.44 -16.45 7.73
C ALA A 68 2.05 -15.79 7.61
N GLY A 69 1.07 -16.23 8.40
CA GLY A 69 -0.31 -15.73 8.33
C GLY A 69 -1.00 -16.04 6.99
N VAL A 70 -0.66 -17.16 6.35
CA VAL A 70 -1.21 -17.56 5.04
C VAL A 70 -1.81 -18.96 5.09
N SER A 71 -2.58 -19.34 4.08
CA SER A 71 -3.14 -20.70 4.01
C SER A 71 -2.06 -21.76 3.73
N LYS A 72 -2.26 -22.98 4.23
CA LYS A 72 -1.39 -24.14 3.91
C LYS A 72 -1.30 -24.40 2.40
N LEU A 73 -2.39 -24.12 1.66
CA LEU A 73 -2.42 -24.26 0.21
C LEU A 73 -1.49 -23.25 -0.47
N GLU A 74 -1.45 -22.01 0.03
CA GLU A 74 -0.58 -20.96 -0.47
C GLU A 74 0.90 -21.31 -0.25
N VAL A 75 1.26 -21.79 0.94
CA VAL A 75 2.62 -22.30 1.23
C VAL A 75 3.00 -23.38 0.22
N ARG A 76 2.16 -24.40 0.02
CA ARG A 76 2.44 -25.51 -0.90
C ARG A 76 2.53 -25.10 -2.37
N ARG A 77 1.58 -24.30 -2.87
CA ARG A 77 1.47 -23.99 -4.31
C ARG A 77 2.39 -22.86 -4.77
N ARG A 78 2.50 -21.79 -3.98
CA ARG A 78 3.23 -20.59 -4.41
C ARG A 78 4.66 -20.56 -3.92
N ILE A 79 4.94 -21.24 -2.80
CA ILE A 79 6.25 -21.18 -2.13
C ILE A 79 6.90 -22.57 -2.01
N GLY A 80 6.20 -23.67 -2.29
CA GLY A 80 6.81 -25.02 -2.26
C GLY A 80 7.35 -25.49 -3.61
N ALA A 81 6.81 -24.97 -4.72
CA ALA A 81 7.06 -25.52 -6.06
C ALA A 81 8.43 -25.15 -6.68
N GLY A 82 9.17 -24.19 -6.10
CA GLY A 82 10.40 -23.64 -6.69
C GLY A 82 11.71 -24.03 -5.99
N TYR A 83 11.69 -24.91 -5.00
CA TYR A 83 12.76 -24.98 -3.99
C TYR A 83 13.34 -26.38 -3.73
N THR A 84 13.16 -27.28 -4.70
CA THR A 84 13.68 -28.66 -4.66
C THR A 84 15.21 -28.74 -4.53
N GLU A 85 15.93 -27.63 -4.76
CA GLU A 85 17.40 -27.58 -4.75
C GLU A 85 18.02 -26.80 -3.59
N LEU A 86 17.22 -26.29 -2.63
CA LEU A 86 17.78 -25.59 -1.46
C LEU A 86 18.49 -26.57 -0.52
N GLN A 87 19.75 -26.28 -0.19
CA GLN A 87 20.45 -26.99 0.87
C GLN A 87 19.88 -26.59 2.24
N PRO A 88 19.74 -27.53 3.19
CA PRO A 88 19.31 -27.21 4.53
C PRO A 88 20.26 -26.21 5.19
N ALA A 89 19.73 -25.16 5.81
CA ALA A 89 20.51 -24.19 6.57
C ALA A 89 20.93 -24.76 7.94
N GLY A 90 20.19 -25.75 8.43
CA GLY A 90 20.43 -26.42 9.71
C GLY A 90 20.04 -25.55 10.90
N TRP A 91 19.17 -24.54 10.72
CA TRP A 91 18.78 -23.68 11.83
C TRP A 91 17.71 -24.34 12.70
N PRO A 92 17.62 -23.97 13.98
CA PRO A 92 16.50 -24.39 14.82
C PRO A 92 15.15 -23.95 14.22
N ALA A 93 14.13 -24.80 14.40
CA ALA A 93 12.80 -24.55 13.86
C ALA A 93 12.21 -23.20 14.31
N GLU A 94 12.39 -22.82 15.58
CA GLU A 94 11.90 -21.52 16.08
C GLU A 94 12.59 -20.34 15.41
N THR A 95 13.88 -20.44 15.10
CA THR A 95 14.63 -19.38 14.39
C THR A 95 14.04 -19.11 13.00
N HIS A 96 13.65 -20.16 12.27
CA HIS A 96 12.96 -20.01 11.00
C HIS A 96 11.57 -19.37 11.16
N LEU A 97 10.80 -19.81 12.16
CA LEU A 97 9.44 -19.28 12.38
C LEU A 97 9.48 -17.80 12.78
N ASP A 98 10.43 -17.41 13.62
CA ASP A 98 10.63 -16.01 14.00
C ASP A 98 11.09 -15.14 12.84
N ALA A 99 12.00 -15.66 12.00
CA ALA A 99 12.38 -14.99 10.76
C ALA A 99 11.17 -14.79 9.84
N ILE A 100 10.33 -15.82 9.65
CA ILE A 100 9.12 -15.73 8.83
C ILE A 100 8.14 -14.68 9.38
N ARG A 101 7.92 -14.65 10.71
CA ARG A 101 7.08 -13.63 11.36
C ARG A 101 7.62 -12.22 11.11
N GLY A 102 8.91 -12.01 11.32
CA GLY A 102 9.57 -10.73 11.10
C GLY A 102 9.46 -10.26 9.63
N ARG A 103 9.69 -11.16 8.67
CA ARG A 103 9.53 -10.84 7.23
C ARG A 103 8.08 -10.56 6.86
N THR A 104 7.13 -11.25 7.47
CA THR A 104 5.69 -11.03 7.26
C THR A 104 5.27 -9.66 7.79
N GLN A 105 5.73 -9.28 8.98
CA GLN A 105 5.50 -7.95 9.55
C GLN A 105 6.13 -6.85 8.68
N ALA A 106 7.35 -7.06 8.19
CA ALA A 106 8.01 -6.11 7.29
C ALA A 106 7.25 -5.94 5.96
N LEU A 107 6.73 -7.04 5.39
CA LEU A 107 5.86 -6.99 4.21
C LEU A 107 4.57 -6.23 4.49
N ALA A 108 3.91 -6.49 5.62
CA ALA A 108 2.70 -5.78 6.01
C ALA A 108 2.95 -4.27 6.19
N ALA A 109 4.08 -3.89 6.79
CA ALA A 109 4.49 -2.50 6.93
C ALA A 109 4.76 -1.83 5.57
N ALA A 110 5.45 -2.51 4.65
CA ALA A 110 5.69 -2.00 3.30
C ALA A 110 4.38 -1.80 2.51
N VAL A 111 3.44 -2.76 2.61
CA VAL A 111 2.11 -2.65 1.99
C VAL A 111 1.31 -1.50 2.62
N GLY A 112 1.35 -1.35 3.94
CA GLY A 112 0.71 -0.25 4.66
C GLY A 112 1.26 1.11 4.23
N HIS A 113 2.59 1.23 4.11
CA HIS A 113 3.24 2.45 3.63
C HIS A 113 2.83 2.80 2.19
N LYS A 114 2.84 1.82 1.28
CA LYS A 114 2.34 1.99 -0.08
C LYS A 114 0.88 2.47 -0.09
N SER A 115 0.01 1.83 0.71
CA SER A 115 -1.40 2.21 0.80
C SER A 115 -1.58 3.65 1.28
N ALA A 116 -0.78 4.10 2.25
CA ALA A 116 -0.82 5.48 2.72
C ALA A 116 -0.41 6.48 1.61
N LEU A 117 0.61 6.14 0.83
CA LEU A 117 1.03 6.94 -0.32
C LEU A 117 -0.04 7.00 -1.41
N GLU A 118 -0.74 5.90 -1.69
CA GLU A 118 -1.85 5.87 -2.65
C GLU A 118 -3.05 6.73 -2.18
N VAL A 119 -3.34 6.73 -0.88
CA VAL A 119 -4.35 7.62 -0.28
C VAL A 119 -3.93 9.08 -0.40
N ARG A 120 -2.65 9.39 -0.16
CA ARG A 120 -2.09 10.74 -0.35
C ARG A 120 -2.21 11.17 -1.82
N ARG A 121 -1.84 10.31 -2.77
CA ARG A 121 -2.01 10.54 -4.21
C ARG A 121 -3.44 10.94 -4.56
N ARG A 122 -4.40 10.13 -4.10
CA ARG A 122 -5.83 10.38 -4.35
C ARG A 122 -6.27 11.72 -3.76
N SER A 123 -5.78 12.07 -2.57
CA SER A 123 -6.09 13.35 -1.93
C SER A 123 -5.56 14.54 -2.74
N LEU A 124 -4.33 14.47 -3.25
CA LEU A 124 -3.74 15.48 -4.11
C LEU A 124 -4.48 15.61 -5.45
N THR A 125 -4.84 14.48 -6.08
CA THR A 125 -5.67 14.47 -7.29
C THR A 125 -7.03 15.14 -7.07
N VAL A 126 -7.71 14.81 -5.98
CA VAL A 126 -9.01 15.42 -5.64
C VAL A 126 -8.87 16.92 -5.40
N MET A 127 -7.79 17.34 -4.73
CA MET A 127 -7.52 18.75 -4.49
C MET A 127 -7.34 19.48 -5.83
N ALA A 128 -6.41 19.03 -6.67
CA ALA A 128 -6.09 19.61 -7.97
C ALA A 128 -7.31 19.84 -8.86
N LEU A 129 -8.17 18.81 -8.97
CA LEU A 129 -9.35 18.87 -9.83
C LEU A 129 -10.50 19.70 -9.23
N LYS A 130 -10.62 19.76 -7.90
CA LYS A 130 -11.68 20.55 -7.24
C LYS A 130 -11.36 22.04 -7.14
N THR A 131 -10.08 22.40 -7.16
CA THR A 131 -9.61 23.78 -7.16
C THR A 131 -9.41 24.34 -8.56
N ASP A 132 -9.62 23.53 -9.60
CA ASP A 132 -9.37 23.88 -11.01
C ASP A 132 -7.93 24.36 -11.26
N GLN A 133 -6.98 23.87 -10.45
CA GLN A 133 -5.59 24.27 -10.50
C GLN A 133 -4.79 23.50 -11.55
N LEU A 134 -5.19 22.26 -11.85
CA LEU A 134 -4.54 21.42 -12.85
C LEU A 134 -5.64 20.69 -13.63
N ASP A 135 -5.41 20.48 -14.93
CA ASP A 135 -6.34 19.72 -15.74
C ASP A 135 -6.23 18.20 -15.47
N LEU A 136 -7.25 17.45 -15.90
CA LEU A 136 -7.31 16.00 -15.68
C LEU A 136 -6.12 15.23 -16.27
N PHE A 137 -5.62 15.64 -17.44
CA PHE A 137 -4.52 14.97 -18.13
C PHE A 137 -3.17 15.32 -17.50
N GLU A 138 -3.01 16.57 -17.05
CA GLU A 138 -1.85 17.01 -16.28
C GLU A 138 -1.75 16.22 -14.96
N VAL A 139 -2.85 16.10 -14.21
CA VAL A 139 -2.89 15.27 -12.99
C VAL A 139 -2.63 13.79 -13.31
N ALA A 140 -3.21 13.26 -14.38
CA ALA A 140 -2.99 11.87 -14.81
C ALA A 140 -1.50 11.58 -15.08
N SER A 141 -0.82 12.50 -15.76
CA SER A 141 0.60 12.42 -16.07
C SER A 141 1.46 12.46 -14.80
N LEU A 142 1.22 13.44 -13.92
CA LEU A 142 2.00 13.64 -12.70
C LEU A 142 1.79 12.52 -11.68
N ALA A 143 0.54 12.06 -11.51
CA ALA A 143 0.20 10.97 -10.60
C ALA A 143 0.55 9.57 -11.15
N ALA A 144 0.89 9.47 -12.44
CA ALA A 144 1.02 8.21 -13.18
C ALA A 144 -0.20 7.30 -13.02
N VAL A 145 -1.40 7.88 -13.17
CA VAL A 145 -2.67 7.16 -13.09
C VAL A 145 -3.48 7.43 -14.36
N PRO A 146 -4.05 6.41 -15.02
CA PRO A 146 -4.90 6.62 -16.18
C PRO A 146 -6.07 7.58 -15.87
N PRO A 147 -6.41 8.50 -16.78
CA PRO A 147 -7.49 9.45 -16.55
C PRO A 147 -8.84 8.75 -16.34
N GLU A 148 -9.07 7.57 -16.92
CA GLU A 148 -10.26 6.74 -16.72
C GLU A 148 -10.37 6.28 -15.26
N ARG A 149 -9.24 5.90 -14.66
CA ARG A 149 -9.19 5.51 -13.26
C ARG A 149 -9.44 6.71 -12.36
N ILE A 150 -8.89 7.88 -12.67
CA ILE A 150 -9.18 9.11 -11.94
C ILE A 150 -10.67 9.45 -12.03
N ARG A 151 -11.28 9.39 -13.22
CA ARG A 151 -12.72 9.61 -13.40
C ARG A 151 -13.56 8.62 -12.59
N SER A 152 -13.20 7.33 -12.59
CA SER A 152 -13.87 6.30 -11.80
C SER A 152 -13.79 6.60 -10.29
N GLU A 153 -12.59 6.94 -9.80
CA GLU A 153 -12.37 7.31 -8.41
C GLU A 153 -13.17 8.58 -8.04
N MET A 154 -13.23 9.58 -8.93
CA MET A 154 -13.98 10.81 -8.73
C MET A 154 -15.51 10.62 -8.75
N ARG A 155 -16.04 9.69 -9.56
CA ARG A 155 -17.48 9.38 -9.62
C ARG A 155 -18.04 8.86 -8.29
N GLY A 156 -17.22 8.21 -7.47
CA GLY A 156 -17.59 7.77 -6.13
C GLY A 156 -17.40 8.82 -5.02
N ILE A 157 -16.80 9.98 -5.32
CA ILE A 157 -16.46 11.02 -4.33
C ILE A 157 -17.60 12.04 -4.22
N THR A 158 -18.78 11.57 -3.79
CA THR A 158 -19.78 12.44 -3.15
C THR A 158 -19.37 12.67 -1.70
N LEU A 159 -18.47 13.64 -1.46
CA LEU A 159 -18.28 14.37 -0.19
C LEU A 159 -18.36 13.57 1.14
N ARG A 160 -17.72 12.40 1.26
CA ARG A 160 -17.43 11.80 2.57
C ARG A 160 -15.94 11.60 2.77
N SER A 161 -15.39 12.53 3.54
CA SER A 161 -14.14 12.43 4.34
C SER A 161 -12.88 11.96 3.62
N VAL A 162 -12.14 12.91 3.04
CA VAL A 162 -10.67 12.86 3.10
C VAL A 162 -10.27 13.71 4.31
N ARG A 163 -9.94 13.06 5.44
CA ARG A 163 -9.22 13.73 6.55
C ARG A 163 -7.74 13.53 6.27
N LEU A 164 -7.03 14.63 6.00
CA LEU A 164 -5.58 14.69 6.22
C LEU A 164 -5.39 14.74 7.75
N ALA A 165 -4.71 13.76 8.31
CA ALA A 165 -4.21 13.85 9.68
C ALA A 165 -2.93 14.71 9.63
N ASN A 166 -2.87 15.70 10.53
CA ASN A 166 -1.68 16.52 10.78
C ASN A 166 -0.53 15.66 11.31
#